data_AF-A0A836VSV1-F1
#
_entry.id   AF-A0A836VSV1-F1
#
_cell.length_a   1.000
_cell.length_b   1.000
_cell.length_c   1.000
_cell.angle_alpha   90.00
_cell.angle_beta   90.00
_cell.angle_gamma   90.00
#
_symmetry.space_group_name_H-M   'P 1'
#
loop_
_entity.id
_entity.type
_entity.pdbx_description
1 polymer ?
#
loop_
_entity_poly.entity_id
_entity_poly.type
_entity_poly.pdbx_seq_one_letter_code
_entity_poly.pdbx_strand_id
1 'polypeptide(L)'
;MQIQHVVDEIRTVVSCDDWRWDDRLRELAAEYARACREANERLRRCEEFLQRGLKAEAIQIAEAEPNLLDLAALLDFPGRSQWDDLAVMYELPRAESLLIPVVSELNAAYNEQLSLDGLLKKHRLLALARAPLPMRLGVLRRLAEADLESLFWEDDVRAMERVRLEQIEREASEARRRDDVATLDRLLQ
;
A
#
# COMPACT_ATOMS: atom_id res chain seq x y z
N MET A 1 -7.31 12.04 15.72
CA MET A 1 -7.98 12.01 14.41
C MET A 1 -7.62 10.71 13.72
N GLN A 2 -8.54 10.03 13.02
CA GLN A 2 -8.20 8.79 12.30
C GLN A 2 -7.31 9.15 11.10
N ILE A 3 -6.18 8.45 10.89
CA ILE A 3 -5.22 8.72 9.79
C ILE A 3 -5.91 8.67 8.42
N GLN A 4 -6.96 7.86 8.28
CA GLN A 4 -7.83 7.82 7.10
C GLN A 4 -8.39 9.20 6.74
N HIS A 5 -8.87 9.95 7.73
CA HIS A 5 -9.45 11.27 7.54
C HIS A 5 -8.41 12.29 7.07
N VAL A 6 -7.17 12.20 7.59
CA VAL A 6 -6.05 13.06 7.16
C VAL A 6 -5.77 12.84 5.67
N VAL A 7 -5.66 11.58 5.25
CA VAL A 7 -5.36 11.23 3.86
C VAL A 7 -6.51 11.61 2.93
N ASP A 8 -7.76 11.42 3.36
CA ASP A 8 -8.93 11.79 2.55
C ASP A 8 -9.06 13.31 2.39
N GLU A 9 -8.76 14.09 3.43
CA GLU A 9 -8.67 15.56 3.30
C GLU A 9 -7.55 15.96 2.33
N ILE A 10 -6.36 15.37 2.43
CA ILE A 10 -5.24 15.66 1.51
C ILE A 10 -5.61 15.32 0.06
N ARG A 11 -6.26 14.17 -0.19
CA ARG A 11 -6.73 13.80 -1.54
C ARG A 11 -7.71 14.82 -2.10
N THR A 12 -8.60 15.33 -1.25
CA THR A 12 -9.54 16.39 -1.64
C THR A 12 -8.79 17.68 -1.96
N VAL A 13 -7.73 18.01 -1.20
CA VAL A 13 -6.87 19.17 -1.47
C VAL A 13 -6.18 19.04 -2.83
N VAL A 14 -5.54 17.90 -3.08
CA VAL A 14 -4.84 17.62 -4.34
C VAL A 14 -5.80 17.61 -5.56
N SER A 15 -7.07 17.24 -5.35
CA SER A 15 -8.05 17.12 -6.45
C SER A 15 -8.79 18.41 -6.79
N CYS A 16 -8.68 19.48 -5.98
CA CYS A 16 -9.33 20.76 -6.27
C CYS A 16 -8.31 21.91 -6.32
N ASP A 17 -8.45 22.78 -7.31
CA ASP A 17 -7.48 23.87 -7.56
C ASP A 17 -7.70 25.13 -6.70
N ASP A 18 -8.79 25.22 -5.94
CA ASP A 18 -9.26 26.48 -5.34
C ASP A 18 -9.16 26.50 -3.79
N TRP A 19 -8.05 26.00 -3.24
CA TRP A 19 -7.84 26.02 -1.78
C TRP A 19 -7.15 27.29 -1.30
N ARG A 20 -7.65 27.80 -0.18
CA ARG A 20 -7.00 28.85 0.60
C ARG A 20 -5.96 28.22 1.53
N TRP A 21 -4.70 28.59 1.33
CA TRP A 21 -3.56 28.17 2.13
C TRP A 21 -3.62 28.84 3.50
N ASP A 22 -4.13 28.13 4.50
CA ASP A 22 -4.32 28.62 5.87
C ASP A 22 -3.62 27.73 6.92
N ASP A 23 -3.76 28.10 8.20
CA ASP A 23 -3.15 27.37 9.31
C ASP A 23 -3.67 25.93 9.43
N ARG A 24 -4.91 25.66 8.99
CA ARG A 24 -5.49 24.31 9.00
C ARG A 24 -4.78 23.38 8.03
N LEU A 25 -4.40 23.87 6.84
CA LEU A 25 -3.65 23.06 5.89
C LEU A 25 -2.23 22.74 6.39
N ARG A 26 -1.62 23.67 7.12
CA ARG A 26 -0.32 23.45 7.78
C ARG A 26 -0.43 22.40 8.89
N GLU A 27 -1.50 22.43 9.67
CA GLU A 27 -1.79 21.38 10.66
C GLU A 27 -1.97 20.02 9.98
N LEU A 28 -2.77 19.95 8.91
CA LEU A 28 -3.00 18.71 8.15
C LEU A 28 -1.68 18.11 7.61
N ALA A 29 -0.81 18.96 7.05
CA ALA A 29 0.52 18.56 6.59
C ALA A 29 1.41 18.04 7.73
N ALA A 30 1.38 18.71 8.90
CA ALA A 30 2.13 18.27 10.07
C ALA A 30 1.64 16.90 10.59
N GLU A 31 0.33 16.68 10.59
CA GLU A 31 -0.24 15.40 11.01
C GLU A 31 0.12 14.25 10.07
N TYR A 32 0.05 14.49 8.75
CA TYR A 32 0.49 13.52 7.75
C TYR A 32 1.99 13.22 7.87
N ALA A 33 2.82 14.25 8.01
CA ALA A 33 4.26 14.07 8.19
C ALA A 33 4.61 13.28 9.46
N ARG A 34 3.88 13.49 10.56
CA ARG A 34 4.01 12.70 11.78
C ARG A 34 3.65 11.22 11.54
N ALA A 35 2.53 10.96 10.87
CA ALA A 35 2.09 9.59 10.58
C ALA A 35 3.12 8.83 9.72
N CYS A 36 3.69 9.47 8.69
CA CYS A 36 4.76 8.87 7.88
C CYS A 36 6.01 8.57 8.70
N ARG A 37 6.39 9.45 9.63
CA ARG A 37 7.54 9.25 10.51
C ARG A 37 7.34 8.04 11.43
N GLU A 38 6.18 7.96 12.09
CA GLU A 38 5.84 6.85 12.99
C GLU A 38 5.78 5.51 12.23
N ALA A 39 5.23 5.50 11.01
CA ALA A 39 5.25 4.32 10.15
C ALA A 39 6.69 3.92 9.80
N ASN A 40 7.54 4.88 9.41
CA ASN A 40 8.95 4.62 9.09
C ASN A 40 9.75 4.10 10.29
N GLU A 41 9.50 4.59 11.51
CA GLU A 41 10.14 4.06 12.72
C GLU A 41 9.80 2.59 12.95
N ARG A 42 8.54 2.21 12.73
CA ARG A 42 8.12 0.80 12.80
C ARG A 42 8.74 -0.04 11.68
N LEU A 43 8.79 0.50 10.45
CA LEU A 43 9.43 -0.18 9.31
C LEU A 43 10.92 -0.43 9.57
N ARG A 44 11.67 0.55 10.09
CA ARG A 44 13.08 0.37 10.46
C ARG A 44 13.29 -0.76 11.47
N ARG A 45 12.40 -0.89 12.46
CA ARG A 45 12.44 -2.01 13.39
C ARG A 45 12.17 -3.34 12.69
N CYS A 46 11.17 -3.41 11.81
CA CYS A 46 10.91 -4.61 11.01
C CYS A 46 12.12 -4.97 10.14
N GLU A 47 12.76 -4.00 9.51
CA GLU A 47 13.97 -4.17 8.71
C GLU A 47 15.12 -4.79 9.53
N GLU A 48 15.37 -4.32 10.76
CA GLU A 48 16.37 -4.91 11.66
C GLU A 48 16.11 -6.40 11.93
N PHE A 49 14.85 -6.80 12.12
CA PHE A 49 14.49 -8.21 12.31
C PHE A 49 14.62 -9.02 11.02
N LEU A 50 14.19 -8.48 9.87
CA LEU A 50 14.30 -9.13 8.57
C LEU A 50 15.76 -9.39 8.19
N GLN A 51 16.65 -8.41 8.40
CA GLN A 51 18.09 -8.54 8.16
C GLN A 51 18.74 -9.64 9.03
N ARG A 52 18.16 -9.92 10.20
CA ARG A 52 18.60 -10.99 11.12
C ARG A 52 17.94 -12.34 10.83
N GLY A 53 17.09 -12.44 9.81
CA GLY A 53 16.32 -13.64 9.47
C GLY A 53 15.14 -13.92 10.42
N LEU A 54 14.80 -12.98 11.31
CA LEU A 54 13.76 -13.09 12.33
C LEU A 54 12.40 -12.65 11.75
N LYS A 55 11.89 -13.43 10.78
CA LYS A 55 10.68 -13.09 10.01
C LYS A 55 9.41 -13.05 10.88
N ALA A 56 9.30 -13.95 11.86
CA ALA A 56 8.15 -14.02 12.76
C ALA A 56 7.99 -12.75 13.60
N GLU A 57 9.10 -12.26 14.14
CA GLU A 57 9.18 -11.06 14.97
C GLU A 57 8.89 -9.80 14.15
N ALA A 58 9.42 -9.73 12.92
CA ALA A 58 9.12 -8.65 11.99
C ALA A 58 7.61 -8.58 11.68
N ILE A 59 6.98 -9.73 11.43
CA ILE A 59 5.53 -9.85 11.21
C ILE A 59 4.75 -9.40 12.45
N GLN A 60 5.10 -9.90 13.64
CA GLN A 60 4.40 -9.57 14.87
C GLN A 60 4.39 -8.05 15.14
N ILE A 61 5.50 -7.36 14.90
CA ILE A 61 5.60 -5.89 15.04
C ILE A 61 4.74 -5.17 14.00
N ALA A 62 4.66 -5.73 12.79
CA ALA A 62 3.81 -5.20 11.73
C ALA A 62 2.31 -5.40 12.00
N GLU A 63 1.92 -6.49 12.67
CA GLU A 63 0.51 -6.77 13.01
C GLU A 63 -0.03 -5.90 14.16
N ALA A 64 0.84 -5.32 14.98
CA ALA A 64 0.42 -4.43 16.05
C ALA A 64 -0.47 -3.29 15.52
N GLU A 65 -1.59 -3.01 16.18
CA GLU A 65 -2.57 -2.03 15.69
C GLU A 65 -2.01 -0.58 15.69
N PRO A 66 -2.26 0.20 14.62
CA PRO A 66 -2.85 -0.21 13.34
C PRO A 66 -1.86 -1.06 12.52
N ASN A 67 -2.35 -2.04 11.76
CA ASN A 67 -1.51 -2.89 10.91
C ASN A 67 -0.61 -2.03 10.01
N LEU A 68 0.70 -2.30 10.05
CA LEU A 68 1.70 -1.45 9.43
C LEU A 68 1.62 -1.44 7.90
N LEU A 69 1.27 -2.56 7.28
CA LEU A 69 1.15 -2.66 5.82
C LEU A 69 -0.08 -1.90 5.33
N ASP A 70 -1.19 -1.99 6.05
CA ASP A 70 -2.40 -1.22 5.75
C ASP A 70 -2.16 0.28 5.95
N LEU A 71 -1.46 0.66 7.02
CA LEU A 71 -1.07 2.04 7.28
C LEU A 71 -0.14 2.58 6.17
N ALA A 72 0.87 1.81 5.75
CA ALA A 72 1.77 2.21 4.68
C ALA A 72 1.03 2.41 3.35
N ALA A 73 0.10 1.50 3.00
CA ALA A 73 -0.72 1.63 1.81
C ALA A 73 -1.67 2.84 1.86
N LEU A 74 -2.17 3.19 3.05
CA LEU A 74 -2.98 4.38 3.24
C LEU A 74 -2.17 5.66 3.06
N LEU A 75 -0.95 5.70 3.61
CA LEU A 75 -0.06 6.86 3.54
C LEU A 75 0.57 7.03 2.15
N ASP A 76 0.76 5.94 1.39
CA ASP A 76 1.24 5.93 0.00
C ASP A 76 0.09 5.99 -1.02
N PHE A 77 -0.73 7.04 -0.92
CA PHE A 77 -1.93 7.16 -1.76
C PHE A 77 -1.64 7.72 -3.17
N PRO A 78 -2.51 7.43 -4.15
CA PRO A 78 -2.46 8.08 -5.46
C PRO A 78 -2.65 9.60 -5.35
N GLY A 79 -1.64 10.37 -5.72
CA GLY A 79 -1.62 11.84 -5.53
C GLY A 79 -0.65 12.31 -4.45
N ARG A 80 0.07 11.41 -3.77
CA ARG A 80 1.10 11.77 -2.79
C ARG A 80 2.20 12.65 -3.39
N SER A 81 2.64 12.37 -4.61
CA SER A 81 3.65 13.21 -5.28
C SER A 81 3.18 14.64 -5.50
N GLN A 82 1.94 14.81 -5.94
CA GLN A 82 1.31 16.12 -6.11
C GLN A 82 1.20 16.86 -4.78
N TRP A 83 0.85 16.15 -3.70
CA TRP A 83 0.88 16.70 -2.34
C TRP A 83 2.28 17.14 -1.90
N ASP A 84 3.31 16.33 -2.16
CA ASP A 84 4.70 16.67 -1.84
C ASP A 84 5.15 17.94 -2.59
N ASP A 85 4.75 18.10 -3.85
CA ASP A 85 5.02 19.30 -4.65
C ASP A 85 4.32 20.54 -4.07
N LEU A 86 3.05 20.41 -3.68
CA LEU A 86 2.31 21.47 -2.98
C LEU A 86 2.99 21.83 -1.65
N ALA A 87 3.42 20.84 -0.88
CA ALA A 87 4.09 21.08 0.39
C ALA A 87 5.41 21.82 0.22
N VAL A 88 6.16 21.58 -0.87
CA VAL A 88 7.35 22.36 -1.22
C VAL A 88 6.98 23.77 -1.63
N MET A 89 6.02 23.94 -2.54
CA MET A 89 5.62 25.23 -3.10
C MET A 89 5.10 26.20 -2.02
N TYR A 90 4.40 25.69 -1.02
CA TYR A 90 3.78 26.49 0.05
C TYR A 90 4.49 26.38 1.40
N GLU A 91 5.71 25.84 1.43
CA GLU A 91 6.56 25.69 2.63
C GLU A 91 5.84 24.98 3.80
N LEU A 92 5.04 23.96 3.49
CA LEU A 92 4.35 23.16 4.49
C LEU A 92 5.29 22.10 5.11
N PRO A 93 4.97 21.62 6.32
CA PRO A 93 5.67 20.48 6.92
C PRO A 93 5.69 19.27 5.97
N ARG A 94 6.90 18.82 5.62
CA ARG A 94 7.10 17.74 4.64
C ARG A 94 7.13 16.38 5.33
N ALA A 95 6.43 15.42 4.73
CA ALA A 95 6.52 14.03 5.14
C ALA A 95 7.82 13.39 4.62
N GLU A 96 8.40 12.48 5.41
CA GLU A 96 9.45 11.59 4.93
C GLU A 96 8.88 10.62 3.89
N SER A 97 9.69 10.22 2.91
CA SER A 97 9.35 9.11 2.01
C SER A 97 9.24 7.82 2.81
N LEU A 98 8.20 7.03 2.53
CA LEU A 98 8.01 5.74 3.17
C LEU A 98 9.10 4.76 2.72
N LEU A 99 9.50 3.87 3.62
CA LEU A 99 10.48 2.82 3.35
C LEU A 99 9.85 1.68 2.54
N ILE A 100 9.45 1.97 1.29
CA ILE A 100 8.78 1.02 0.38
C ILE A 100 9.57 -0.29 0.18
N PRO A 101 10.91 -0.31 0.08
CA PRO A 101 11.66 -1.57 0.00
C PRO A 101 11.37 -2.50 1.19
N VAL A 102 11.34 -1.96 2.41
CA VAL A 102 11.05 -2.72 3.63
C VAL A 102 9.60 -3.21 3.66
N VAL A 103 8.65 -2.40 3.18
CA VAL A 103 7.24 -2.82 3.02
C VAL A 103 7.14 -4.03 2.08
N SER A 104 7.92 -4.05 1.00
CA SER A 104 7.97 -5.17 0.05
C SER A 104 8.56 -6.43 0.69
N GLU A 105 9.69 -6.32 1.39
CA GLU A 105 10.32 -7.44 2.09
C GLU A 105 9.44 -8.01 3.20
N LEU A 106 8.77 -7.13 3.96
CA LEU A 106 7.83 -7.54 4.98
C LEU A 106 6.64 -8.28 4.36
N ASN A 107 6.08 -7.77 3.26
CA ASN A 107 5.07 -8.50 2.50
C ASN A 107 5.59 -9.88 2.07
N ALA A 108 6.83 -9.98 1.58
CA ALA A 108 7.51 -11.23 1.21
C ALA A 108 7.67 -12.20 2.41
N ALA A 109 7.86 -11.69 3.63
CA ALA A 109 7.90 -12.50 4.84
C ALA A 109 6.51 -13.06 5.23
N TYR A 110 5.44 -12.25 5.17
CA TYR A 110 4.06 -12.68 5.45
C TYR A 110 3.62 -13.86 4.58
N ASN A 111 3.53 -13.62 3.28
CA ASN A 111 4.53 -14.23 2.44
C ASN A 111 4.78 -15.76 2.57
N GLU A 112 5.96 -16.05 3.05
CA GLU A 112 6.47 -17.39 3.30
C GLU A 112 5.87 -18.05 4.56
N GLN A 113 5.23 -17.29 5.44
CA GLN A 113 4.89 -17.73 6.80
C GLN A 113 3.39 -18.03 7.03
N LEU A 114 2.53 -17.78 6.04
CA LEU A 114 1.08 -17.97 6.16
C LEU A 114 0.67 -19.46 6.06
N SER A 115 0.02 -19.99 7.10
CA SER A 115 -0.74 -21.25 7.04
C SER A 115 -2.04 -21.07 6.25
N LEU A 116 -2.66 -22.17 5.80
CA LEU A 116 -3.90 -22.14 5.02
C LEU A 116 -5.02 -21.32 5.69
N ASP A 117 -5.22 -21.49 7.00
CA ASP A 117 -6.19 -20.71 7.78
C ASP A 117 -5.88 -19.21 7.83
N GLY A 118 -4.59 -18.85 7.90
CA GLY A 118 -4.15 -17.46 7.84
C GLY A 118 -4.44 -16.83 6.48
N LEU A 119 -4.17 -17.58 5.40
CA LEU A 119 -4.48 -17.16 4.03
C LEU A 119 -5.99 -16.95 3.85
N LEU A 120 -6.83 -17.86 4.37
CA LEU A 120 -8.28 -17.75 4.29
C LEU A 120 -8.83 -16.53 5.02
N LYS A 121 -8.32 -16.23 6.23
CA LYS A 121 -8.70 -15.02 6.98
C LYS A 121 -8.29 -13.76 6.22
N LYS A 122 -7.07 -13.71 5.70
CA LYS A 122 -6.56 -12.56 4.92
C LYS A 122 -7.36 -12.34 3.64
N HIS A 123 -7.70 -13.41 2.91
CA HIS A 123 -8.56 -13.33 1.73
C HIS A 123 -9.94 -12.73 2.05
N ARG A 124 -10.58 -13.17 3.13
CA ARG A 124 -11.87 -12.61 3.59
C ARG A 124 -11.75 -11.13 3.95
N LEU A 125 -10.71 -10.75 4.68
CA LEU A 125 -10.49 -9.36 5.08
C LEU A 125 -10.33 -8.44 3.85
N LEU A 126 -9.46 -8.81 2.91
CA LEU A 126 -9.21 -8.01 1.70
C LEU A 126 -10.45 -7.89 0.80
N ALA A 127 -11.29 -8.93 0.75
CA ALA A 127 -12.55 -8.89 0.02
C ALA A 127 -13.54 -7.91 0.68
N LEU A 128 -13.68 -7.93 2.01
CA LEU A 128 -14.54 -7.01 2.75
C LEU A 128 -14.08 -5.56 2.64
N ALA A 129 -12.76 -5.33 2.74
CA ALA A 129 -12.16 -4.01 2.60
C ALA A 129 -12.14 -3.49 1.15
N ARG A 130 -12.55 -4.31 0.17
CA ARG A 130 -12.45 -4.02 -1.28
C ARG A 130 -11.05 -3.56 -1.67
N ALA A 131 -10.04 -4.25 -1.13
CA ALA A 131 -8.65 -3.93 -1.38
C ALA A 131 -8.30 -4.01 -2.88
N PRO A 132 -7.25 -3.29 -3.33
CA PRO A 132 -6.80 -3.31 -4.71
C PRO A 132 -6.64 -4.72 -5.25
N LEU A 133 -7.01 -4.90 -6.52
CA LEU A 133 -7.03 -6.21 -7.19
C LEU A 133 -5.66 -6.94 -7.12
N PRO A 134 -4.50 -6.28 -7.30
CA PRO A 134 -3.20 -6.95 -7.17
C PRO A 134 -2.98 -7.58 -5.79
N MET A 135 -3.40 -6.91 -4.72
CA MET A 135 -3.26 -7.39 -3.35
C MET A 135 -4.14 -8.62 -3.09
N ARG A 136 -5.39 -8.57 -3.59
CA ARG A 136 -6.33 -9.71 -3.49
C ARG A 136 -5.84 -10.92 -4.30
N LEU A 137 -5.37 -10.68 -5.52
CA LEU A 137 -4.84 -11.71 -6.41
C LEU A 137 -3.59 -12.39 -5.83
N GLY A 138 -2.71 -11.61 -5.18
CA GLY A 138 -1.53 -12.15 -4.52
C GLY A 138 -1.90 -13.23 -3.48
N VAL A 139 -2.82 -12.91 -2.56
CA VAL A 139 -3.29 -13.86 -1.53
C VAL A 139 -4.01 -15.07 -2.13
N LEU A 140 -4.80 -14.87 -3.19
CA LEU A 140 -5.55 -15.93 -3.84
C LEU A 140 -4.65 -16.96 -4.54
N ARG A 141 -3.57 -16.53 -5.20
CA ARG A 141 -2.57 -17.45 -5.79
C ARG A 141 -1.94 -18.36 -4.74
N ARG A 142 -1.68 -17.83 -3.55
CA ARG A 142 -1.13 -18.59 -2.42
C ARG A 142 -2.11 -19.57 -1.82
N LEU A 143 -3.40 -19.22 -1.80
CA LEU A 143 -4.45 -20.17 -1.43
C LEU A 143 -4.48 -21.34 -2.40
N ALA A 144 -4.38 -21.08 -3.71
CA ALA A 144 -4.30 -22.13 -4.71
C ALA A 144 -3.04 -23.01 -4.56
N GLU A 145 -1.89 -22.41 -4.25
CA GLU A 145 -0.64 -23.15 -4.01
C GLU A 145 -0.67 -23.97 -2.70
N ALA A 146 -1.31 -23.45 -1.65
CA ALA A 146 -1.37 -24.09 -0.34
C ALA A 146 -2.47 -25.17 -0.23
N ASP A 147 -3.53 -25.08 -1.03
CA ASP A 147 -4.68 -25.99 -1.04
C ASP A 147 -4.80 -26.70 -2.39
N LEU A 148 -3.83 -27.60 -2.65
CA LEU A 148 -3.69 -28.32 -3.92
C LEU A 148 -4.86 -29.27 -4.24
N GLU A 149 -5.71 -29.59 -3.26
CA GLU A 149 -6.88 -30.46 -3.46
C GLU A 149 -8.10 -29.66 -3.97
N SER A 150 -8.09 -28.34 -3.84
CA SER A 150 -9.20 -27.46 -4.17
C SER A 150 -9.04 -26.78 -5.53
N LEU A 151 -9.68 -27.36 -6.56
CA LEU A 151 -9.63 -26.83 -7.94
C LEU A 151 -10.31 -25.46 -8.12
N PHE A 152 -11.21 -25.06 -7.22
CA PHE A 152 -11.96 -23.81 -7.37
C PHE A 152 -11.08 -22.55 -7.16
N TRP A 153 -9.96 -22.68 -6.43
CA TRP A 153 -9.03 -21.56 -6.26
C TRP A 153 -8.37 -21.17 -7.59
N GLU A 154 -8.04 -22.15 -8.44
CA GLU A 154 -7.48 -21.87 -9.76
C GLU A 154 -8.47 -21.10 -10.66
N ASP A 155 -9.75 -21.47 -10.62
CA ASP A 155 -10.79 -20.79 -11.39
C ASP A 155 -10.96 -19.33 -10.94
N ASP A 156 -10.93 -19.09 -9.62
CA ASP A 156 -11.00 -17.74 -9.05
C ASP A 156 -9.75 -16.92 -9.39
N VAL A 157 -8.55 -17.53 -9.35
CA VAL A 157 -7.29 -16.89 -9.79
C VAL A 157 -7.41 -16.46 -11.24
N ARG A 158 -7.80 -17.37 -12.15
CA ARG A 158 -7.94 -17.08 -13.58
C ARG A 158 -8.97 -15.98 -13.84
N ALA A 159 -10.07 -15.95 -13.07
CA ALA A 159 -11.07 -14.91 -13.19
C ALA A 159 -10.51 -13.53 -12.80
N MET A 160 -9.80 -13.43 -11.68
CA MET A 160 -9.19 -12.16 -11.24
C MET A 160 -8.02 -11.73 -12.14
N GLU A 161 -7.25 -12.66 -12.68
CA GLU A 161 -6.16 -12.37 -13.62
C GLU A 161 -6.66 -11.74 -14.91
N ARG A 162 -7.79 -12.22 -15.46
CA ARG A 162 -8.42 -11.57 -16.62
C ARG A 162 -8.75 -10.10 -16.34
N VAL A 163 -9.35 -9.82 -15.18
CA VAL A 163 -9.66 -8.44 -14.78
C VAL A 163 -8.37 -7.63 -14.56
N ARG A 164 -7.30 -8.24 -14.02
CA ARG A 164 -6.03 -7.54 -13.81
C ARG A 164 -5.34 -7.22 -15.14
N LEU A 165 -5.40 -8.11 -16.13
CA LEU A 165 -4.89 -7.83 -17.47
C LEU A 165 -5.60 -6.62 -18.09
N GLU A 166 -6.93 -6.57 -18.01
CA GLU A 166 -7.70 -5.41 -18.48
C GLU A 166 -7.36 -4.11 -17.71
N GLN A 167 -6.99 -4.20 -16.43
CA GLN A 167 -6.49 -3.04 -15.67
C GLN A 167 -5.10 -2.61 -16.14
N ILE A 168 -4.18 -3.56 -16.33
CA ILE A 168 -2.82 -3.29 -16.82
C ILE A 168 -2.86 -2.64 -18.20
N GLU A 169 -3.71 -3.13 -19.11
CA GLU A 169 -3.87 -2.53 -20.45
C GLU A 169 -4.33 -1.07 -20.39
N ARG A 170 -5.26 -0.76 -19.47
CA ARG A 170 -5.72 0.62 -19.23
C ARG A 170 -4.62 1.48 -18.59
N GLU A 171 -3.99 0.99 -17.53
CA GLU A 171 -2.89 1.65 -16.81
C GLU A 171 -1.72 1.94 -17.77
N ALA A 172 -1.36 0.99 -18.63
CA ALA A 172 -0.30 1.14 -19.62
C ALA A 172 -0.67 2.14 -20.71
N SER A 173 -1.92 2.13 -21.18
CA SER A 173 -2.41 3.10 -22.17
C SER A 173 -2.39 4.53 -21.62
N GLU A 174 -2.76 4.70 -20.36
CA GLU A 174 -2.72 6.00 -19.67
C GLU A 174 -1.29 6.47 -19.41
N ALA A 175 -0.42 5.58 -18.91
CA ALA A 175 0.99 5.87 -18.69
C ALA A 175 1.69 6.27 -19.99
N ARG A 176 1.42 5.56 -21.10
CA ARG A 176 1.93 5.91 -22.43
C ARG A 176 1.47 7.29 -22.90
N ARG A 177 0.22 7.68 -22.64
CA ARG A 177 -0.29 9.02 -22.99
C ARG A 177 0.40 10.13 -22.18
N ARG A 178 0.85 9.81 -20.96
CA ARG A 178 1.51 10.74 -20.04
C ARG A 178 3.04 10.68 -20.10
N ASP A 179 3.60 9.85 -20.98
CA ASP A 179 5.04 9.55 -21.07
C ASP A 179 5.64 9.10 -19.72
N ASP A 180 4.84 8.43 -18.90
CA ASP A 180 5.21 7.94 -17.56
C ASP A 180 5.89 6.56 -17.67
N VAL A 181 7.17 6.60 -18.01
CA VAL A 181 8.02 5.40 -18.16
C VAL A 181 8.13 4.62 -16.85
N ALA A 182 8.16 5.30 -15.69
CA ALA A 182 8.28 4.65 -14.39
C ALA A 182 7.07 3.76 -14.06
N THR A 183 5.86 4.19 -14.44
CA THR A 183 4.66 3.37 -14.29
C THR A 183 4.65 2.21 -15.29
N LEU A 184 5.13 2.39 -16.52
CA LEU A 184 5.26 1.30 -17.50
C LEU A 184 6.23 0.21 -17.02
N ASP A 185 7.39 0.58 -16.48
CA ASP A 185 8.36 -0.36 -15.93
C ASP A 185 7.78 -1.16 -14.75
N ARG A 186 6.97 -0.52 -13.90
CA ARG A 186 6.29 -1.17 -12.78
C ARG A 186 5.25 -2.21 -13.22
N LEU A 187 4.63 -2.03 -14.39
CA LEU A 187 3.62 -2.95 -14.93
C LEU A 187 4.21 -4.22 -15.56
N LEU A 188 5.51 -4.23 -15.83
CA LEU A 188 6.23 -5.35 -16.45
C LEU A 188 6.87 -6.31 -15.43
N GLN A 189 6.85 -5.96 -14.14
CA GLN A 189 7.35 -6.77 -13.02
C GLN A 189 6.23 -7.58 -12.38
#